data_AF-A0A6J4PAF8-F1
#
_entry.id   AF-A0A6J4PAF8-F1
#
_cell.length_a   1.000
_cell.length_b   1.000
_cell.length_c   1.000
_cell.angle_alpha   90.00
_cell.angle_beta   90.00
_cell.angle_gamma   90.00
#
_symmetry.space_group_name_H-M   'P 1'
#
loop_
_entity.id
_entity.type
_entity.pdbx_description
1 polymer ?
#
loop_
_entity_poly.entity_id
_entity_poly.type
_entity_poly.pdbx_seq_one_letter_code
_entity_poly.pdbx_strand_id
1 'polypeptide(L)'
;MRREHVYRRRRIGALFVVAVLAFALYAGGGAGAEPPSVLYTVEPGDTLWSVATGHYPPSEDPRVTVEAIRDANDLPDARIYPGTRLELPAAG
;
A
#
# COMPACT_ATOMS: atom_id res chain seq x y z
N MET A 1 -23.86 16.86 53.27
CA MET A 1 -24.14 16.58 51.83
C MET A 1 -23.12 17.31 50.94
N ARG A 2 -21.94 16.74 50.63
CA ARG A 2 -20.93 17.33 49.72
C ARG A 2 -20.02 16.26 49.08
N ARG A 3 -20.58 15.24 48.42
CA ARG A 3 -19.77 14.22 47.71
C ARG A 3 -20.12 14.05 46.22
N GLU A 4 -21.03 14.86 45.67
CA GLU A 4 -21.54 14.65 44.30
C GLU A 4 -20.68 15.32 43.21
N HIS A 5 -19.97 16.40 43.53
CA HIS A 5 -19.13 17.14 42.56
C HIS A 5 -17.86 16.39 42.16
N VAL A 6 -17.30 15.56 43.06
CA VAL A 6 -16.07 14.79 42.82
C VAL A 6 -16.33 13.64 41.84
N TYR A 7 -17.55 13.06 41.89
CA TYR A 7 -17.98 12.00 40.97
C TYR A 7 -18.17 12.52 39.54
N ARG A 8 -18.71 13.74 39.38
CA ARG A 8 -18.97 14.35 38.07
C ARG A 8 -17.68 14.71 37.32
N ARG A 9 -16.65 15.19 38.04
CA ARG A 9 -15.33 15.52 37.46
C ARG A 9 -14.52 14.28 37.04
N ARG A 10 -14.60 13.19 37.82
CA ARG A 10 -13.96 11.90 37.48
C ARG A 10 -14.59 11.24 36.25
N ARG A 11 -15.91 11.34 36.09
CA ARG A 11 -16.63 10.82 34.91
C ARG A 11 -16.23 11.55 33.62
N ILE A 12 -16.05 12.87 33.65
CA ILE A 12 -15.61 13.65 32.49
C ILE A 12 -14.18 13.27 32.10
N GLY A 13 -13.28 13.11 33.07
CA GLY A 13 -11.92 12.63 32.80
C GLY A 13 -11.89 11.23 32.18
N ALA A 14 -12.71 10.30 32.68
CA ALA A 14 -12.82 8.96 32.10
C ALA A 14 -13.37 8.98 30.67
N LEU A 15 -14.39 9.79 30.39
CA LEU A 15 -14.94 9.95 29.03
C LEU A 15 -13.91 10.56 28.07
N PHE A 16 -13.11 11.52 28.53
CA PHE A 16 -12.05 12.10 27.71
C PHE A 16 -10.96 11.07 27.40
N VAL A 17 -10.54 10.26 28.39
CA VAL A 17 -9.58 9.17 28.17
C VAL A 17 -10.13 8.14 27.17
N VAL A 18 -11.39 7.73 27.32
CA VAL A 18 -12.04 6.79 26.38
C VAL A 18 -12.15 7.39 24.97
N ALA A 19 -12.48 8.67 24.85
CA ALA A 19 -12.55 9.36 23.56
C ALA A 19 -11.17 9.48 22.89
N VAL A 20 -10.12 9.79 23.65
CA VAL A 20 -8.74 9.81 23.15
C VAL A 20 -8.29 8.41 22.73
N LEU A 21 -8.63 7.37 23.51
CA LEU A 21 -8.30 5.99 23.16
C LEU A 21 -9.02 5.55 21.89
N ALA A 22 -10.32 5.86 21.77
CA ALA A 22 -11.12 5.57 20.59
C ALA A 22 -10.60 6.31 19.35
N PHE A 23 -10.20 7.57 19.51
CA PHE A 23 -9.60 8.37 18.44
C PHE A 23 -8.24 7.81 18.01
N ALA A 24 -7.38 7.40 18.95
CA ALA A 24 -6.09 6.79 18.65
C ALA A 24 -6.25 5.45 17.92
N LEU A 25 -7.21 4.62 18.32
CA LEU A 25 -7.53 3.37 17.62
C LEU A 25 -8.11 3.62 16.23
N TYR A 26 -8.95 4.65 16.08
CA TYR A 26 -9.54 5.05 14.80
C TYR A 26 -8.49 5.60 13.83
N ALA A 27 -7.60 6.49 14.31
CA ALA A 27 -6.55 7.11 13.50
C ALA A 27 -5.38 6.15 13.21
N GLY A 28 -5.10 5.19 14.10
CA GLY A 28 -4.01 4.23 13.97
C GLY A 28 -4.30 3.05 13.04
N GLY A 29 -5.55 2.85 12.59
CA GLY A 29 -5.95 1.73 11.74
C GLY A 29 -5.60 1.89 10.25
N GLY A 30 -5.05 3.04 9.84
CA GLY A 30 -4.74 3.38 8.44
C GLY A 30 -3.26 3.35 8.11
N ALA A 31 -2.46 2.44 8.70
CA ALA A 31 -1.12 2.18 8.19
C ALA A 31 -1.29 1.61 6.77
N GLY A 32 -0.90 2.41 5.77
CA GLY A 32 -1.11 2.13 4.35
C GLY A 32 -0.70 0.71 4.00
N ALA A 33 -1.68 -0.14 3.75
CA ALA A 33 -1.45 -1.39 3.05
C ALA A 33 -1.14 -0.99 1.61
N GLU A 34 0.16 -0.86 1.29
CA GLU A 34 0.58 -0.79 -0.11
C GLU A 34 -0.03 -2.00 -0.83
N PRO A 35 -0.60 -1.81 -2.04
CA PRO A 35 -1.17 -2.93 -2.77
C PRO A 35 -0.12 -4.03 -2.90
N PRO A 36 -0.50 -5.30 -2.66
CA PRO A 36 0.46 -6.39 -2.75
C PRO A 36 1.08 -6.42 -4.15
N SER A 37 2.40 -6.57 -4.21
CA SER A 37 3.08 -6.80 -5.48
C SER A 37 2.61 -8.14 -6.07
N VAL A 38 2.50 -8.18 -7.39
CA VAL A 38 2.00 -9.36 -8.11
C VAL A 38 3.19 -10.06 -8.78
N LEU A 39 3.35 -11.35 -8.54
CA LEU A 39 4.35 -12.14 -9.27
C LEU A 39 3.80 -12.56 -10.64
N TYR A 40 4.52 -12.20 -11.69
CA TYR A 40 4.22 -12.54 -13.07
C TYR A 40 5.32 -13.44 -13.64
N THR A 41 4.96 -14.44 -14.45
CA THR A 41 5.93 -15.26 -15.17
C THR A 41 5.90 -14.87 -16.65
N VAL A 42 7.03 -14.42 -17.17
CA VAL A 42 7.19 -13.96 -18.54
C VAL A 42 6.88 -15.09 -19.53
N GLU A 43 6.03 -14.83 -20.50
CA GLU A 43 5.65 -15.76 -21.56
C GLU A 43 6.46 -15.51 -22.86
N PRO A 44 6.53 -16.49 -23.78
CA PRO A 44 7.13 -16.28 -25.09
C PRO A 44 6.46 -15.14 -25.87
N GLY A 45 7.24 -14.12 -26.23
CA GLY A 45 6.77 -12.96 -26.98
C GLY A 45 6.55 -11.71 -26.13
N ASP A 46 6.64 -11.83 -24.81
CA ASP A 46 6.53 -10.69 -23.91
C ASP A 46 7.70 -9.71 -24.03
N THR A 47 7.36 -8.47 -23.73
CA THR A 47 8.28 -7.37 -23.52
C THR A 47 7.90 -6.68 -22.21
N LEU A 48 8.84 -5.98 -21.56
CA LEU A 48 8.48 -5.18 -20.38
C LEU A 48 7.36 -4.17 -20.69
N TRP A 49 7.33 -3.66 -21.93
CA TRP A 49 6.27 -2.78 -22.40
C TRP A 49 4.91 -3.47 -22.44
N SER A 50 4.81 -4.66 -23.06
CA SER A 50 3.54 -5.39 -23.13
C SER A 50 3.04 -5.78 -21.74
N VAL A 51 3.94 -6.21 -20.86
CA VAL A 51 3.64 -6.51 -19.45
C VAL A 51 3.12 -5.26 -18.73
N ALA A 52 3.81 -4.12 -18.85
CA ALA A 52 3.35 -2.86 -18.25
C ALA A 52 1.95 -2.46 -18.75
N THR A 53 1.73 -2.43 -20.07
CA THR A 53 0.43 -2.03 -20.64
C THR A 53 -0.69 -3.05 -20.40
N GLY A 54 -0.35 -4.32 -20.14
CA GLY A 54 -1.31 -5.39 -19.91
C GLY A 54 -1.73 -5.54 -18.45
N HIS A 55 -0.85 -5.16 -17.51
CA HIS A 55 -1.07 -5.35 -16.07
C HIS A 55 -1.38 -4.06 -15.30
N TYR A 56 -1.14 -2.89 -15.90
CA TYR A 56 -1.35 -1.60 -15.24
C TYR A 56 -2.46 -0.79 -15.92
N PRO A 57 -3.14 0.11 -15.19
CA PRO A 57 -4.17 0.96 -15.77
C PRO A 57 -3.63 1.81 -16.93
N PRO A 58 -4.44 2.08 -17.97
CA PRO A 58 -4.03 2.91 -19.10
C PRO A 58 -3.81 4.40 -18.74
N SER A 59 -4.14 4.81 -17.50
CA SER A 59 -3.82 6.13 -16.96
C SER A 59 -2.36 6.28 -16.56
N GLU A 60 -1.64 5.18 -16.32
CA GLU A 60 -0.21 5.18 -16.01
C GLU A 60 0.62 5.41 -17.27
N ASP A 61 1.75 6.13 -17.16
CA ASP A 61 2.73 6.17 -18.24
C ASP A 61 3.50 4.83 -18.27
N PRO A 62 3.40 4.03 -19.35
CA PRO A 62 4.08 2.75 -19.44
C PRO A 62 5.61 2.85 -19.26
N ARG A 63 6.22 4.01 -19.55
CA ARG A 63 7.66 4.21 -19.33
C ARG A 63 8.02 4.18 -17.86
N VAL A 64 7.23 4.85 -17.03
CA VAL A 64 7.41 4.89 -15.57
C VAL A 64 7.16 3.51 -14.99
N THR A 65 6.11 2.82 -15.45
CA THR A 65 5.82 1.44 -15.03
C THR A 65 6.94 0.47 -15.41
N VAL A 66 7.49 0.56 -16.62
CA VAL A 66 8.62 -0.27 -17.04
C VAL A 66 9.84 -0.02 -16.16
N GLU A 67 10.13 1.22 -15.81
CA GLU A 67 11.23 1.56 -14.89
C GLU A 67 10.98 0.99 -13.50
N ALA A 68 9.77 1.13 -12.96
CA ALA A 68 9.38 0.55 -11.67
C ALA A 68 9.50 -0.98 -11.65
N ILE A 69 9.09 -1.68 -12.72
CA ILE A 69 9.28 -3.13 -12.85
C ILE A 69 10.77 -3.48 -12.88
N ARG A 70 11.60 -2.70 -13.57
CA ARG A 70 13.05 -2.95 -13.63
C ARG A 70 13.70 -2.78 -12.27
N ASP A 71 13.38 -1.71 -11.57
CA ASP A 71 13.93 -1.40 -10.25
C ASP A 71 13.50 -2.45 -9.22
N ALA A 72 12.23 -2.87 -9.24
CA ALA A 72 11.71 -3.91 -8.34
C ALA A 72 12.35 -5.31 -8.57
N ASN A 73 12.96 -5.54 -9.73
CA ASN A 73 13.53 -6.84 -10.11
C ASN A 73 15.05 -6.80 -10.33
N ASP A 74 15.71 -5.70 -9.96
CA ASP A 74 17.15 -5.48 -10.17
C ASP A 74 17.60 -5.73 -11.63
N LEU A 75 16.77 -5.36 -12.61
CA LEU A 75 17.04 -5.63 -14.02
C LEU A 75 18.04 -4.61 -14.61
N PRO A 76 19.23 -5.04 -15.07
CA PRO A 76 20.26 -4.14 -15.57
C PRO A 76 19.87 -3.44 -16.88
N ASP A 77 19.03 -4.09 -17.70
CA ASP A 77 18.49 -3.55 -18.94
C ASP A 77 16.99 -3.92 -19.08
N ALA A 78 16.40 -3.69 -20.25
CA ALA A 78 14.99 -4.01 -20.52
C ALA A 78 14.78 -5.43 -21.07
N ARG A 79 15.81 -6.28 -21.09
CA ARG A 79 15.73 -7.63 -21.64
C ARG A 79 15.15 -8.58 -20.60
N ILE A 80 14.13 -9.32 -21.03
CA ILE A 80 13.48 -10.38 -20.25
C ILE A 80 13.45 -11.66 -21.08
N TYR A 81 13.38 -12.80 -20.41
CA TYR A 81 13.35 -14.11 -21.04
C TYR A 81 12.11 -14.90 -20.60
N PRO A 82 11.51 -15.72 -21.48
CA PRO A 82 10.41 -16.58 -21.09
C PRO A 82 10.76 -17.47 -19.88
N GLY A 83 9.84 -17.58 -18.93
CA GLY A 83 10.02 -18.26 -17.65
C GLY A 83 10.64 -17.41 -16.54
N THR A 84 11.07 -16.18 -16.83
CA THR A 84 11.53 -15.22 -15.80
C THR A 84 10.35 -14.86 -14.90
N ARG A 85 10.54 -14.86 -13.58
CA ARG A 85 9.54 -14.31 -12.65
C ARG A 85 9.85 -12.85 -12.40
N LEU A 86 8.87 -11.99 -12.65
CA LEU A 86 8.92 -10.57 -12.39
C LEU A 86 7.98 -10.24 -11.24
N GLU A 87 8.48 -9.49 -10.27
CA GLU A 87 7.68 -8.79 -9.29
C GLU A 87 7.12 -7.51 -9.92
N LEU A 88 5.80 -7.44 -10.04
CA LEU A 88 5.10 -6.26 -10.51
C LEU A 88 4.73 -5.41 -9.29
N PRO A 89 5.36 -4.24 -9.08
CA PRO A 89 5.00 -3.36 -7.97
C PRO A 89 3.58 -2.84 -8.12
N ALA A 90 3.01 -2.33 -7.03
CA ALA A 90 1.75 -1.61 -7.08
C ALA A 90 1.84 -0.41 -8.03
N ALA A 91 0.75 -0.11 -8.74
CA ALA A 91 0.60 1.19 -9.38
C ALA A 91 0.65 2.29 -8.30
N GLY A 92 1.35 3.38 -8.61
CA GLY A 92 1.55 4.52 -7.71
C GLY A 92 0.35 5.45 -7.58
#